data_AF-A0A7S4V811-F1
#
_entry.id   AF-A0A7S4V811-F1
#
_cell.length_a   1.000
_cell.length_b   1.000
_cell.length_c   1.000
_cell.angle_alpha   90.00
_cell.angle_beta   90.00
_cell.angle_gamma   90.00
#
_symmetry.space_group_name_H-M   'P 1'
#
loop_
_entity.id
_entity.type
_entity.pdbx_description
1 polymer ?
#
loop_
_entity_poly.entity_id
_entity_poly.type
_entity_poly.pdbx_seq_one_letter_code
_entity_poly.pdbx_strand_id
1 'polypeptide(L)'
;MDAAAQDYTVLGEPAEAAPPTGRALRWRVALVASALSGVVFLAAAAAARQPAHHVALAPLGPLPVAAPGLRAAGALNASAAVDLAAGYTRECWTYTGGTCNVQECKAYRKAVCTRSGVFKLCTCGSGCAGADTACHPERNKLVAEDIPLESAYYPGYYLRVPTTIGFSQVRVSRTLDDAARFSLWRVPGEADGVKRYLIGPKEYPDYVLQMALTNQLVGSSYKVMDSDPSSYFSFNGGSANPVFNFWDVCKANGHVRIGAGYSSNVLWAYSHMGTWLIYAWNPAIWGQPDERAEWKVDASVLEALDDC
;
A
#
# COMPACT_ATOMS: atom_id res chain seq x y z
N MET A 1 39.54 61.58 -30.35
CA MET A 1 38.84 60.80 -29.30
C MET A 1 37.64 60.11 -29.92
N ASP A 2 37.93 59.36 -30.99
CA ASP A 2 37.63 57.95 -31.25
C ASP A 2 36.29 57.39 -30.77
N ALA A 3 35.41 57.26 -31.75
CA ALA A 3 34.30 56.32 -31.79
C ALA A 3 34.83 54.89 -31.94
N ALA A 4 34.33 53.97 -31.12
CA ALA A 4 34.52 52.53 -31.30
C ALA A 4 33.15 51.87 -31.49
N ALA A 5 32.90 51.46 -32.73
CA ALA A 5 31.86 50.53 -33.10
C ALA A 5 32.29 49.11 -32.68
N GLN A 6 31.36 48.32 -32.12
CA GLN A 6 31.54 46.87 -31.99
C GLN A 6 30.39 46.14 -32.67
N ASP A 7 30.76 45.70 -33.87
CA ASP A 7 30.47 44.46 -34.58
C ASP A 7 29.41 43.49 -34.02
N TYR A 8 28.41 43.21 -34.86
CA TYR A 8 27.40 42.17 -34.66
C TYR A 8 27.92 40.88 -35.30
N THR A 9 28.31 39.91 -34.48
CA THR A 9 28.63 38.56 -34.96
C THR A 9 27.35 37.75 -35.19
N VAL A 10 27.10 37.43 -36.45
CA VAL A 10 26.09 36.48 -36.92
C VAL A 10 26.53 35.07 -36.49
N LEU A 11 25.81 34.46 -35.55
CA LEU A 11 25.95 33.03 -35.27
C LEU A 11 25.21 32.25 -36.35
N GLY A 12 25.99 31.56 -37.19
CA GLY A 12 25.51 30.74 -38.29
C GLY A 12 24.70 29.52 -37.84
N GLU A 13 23.81 29.10 -38.73
CA GLU A 13 23.05 27.86 -38.67
C GLU A 13 23.98 26.64 -38.47
N PRO A 14 23.64 25.69 -37.59
CA PRO A 14 24.33 24.41 -37.53
C PRO A 14 24.05 23.61 -38.80
N ALA A 15 25.13 23.21 -39.47
CA ALA A 15 25.11 22.37 -40.64
C ALA A 15 24.31 21.06 -40.42
N GLU A 16 23.39 20.81 -41.34
CA GLU A 16 22.63 19.58 -41.51
C GLU A 16 23.60 18.40 -41.73
N ALA A 17 23.70 17.53 -40.73
CA ALA A 17 24.55 16.35 -40.80
C ALA A 17 23.95 15.33 -41.78
N ALA A 18 24.69 15.04 -42.84
CA ALA A 18 24.36 14.00 -43.82
C ALA A 18 24.22 12.62 -43.14
N PRO A 19 23.26 11.78 -43.57
CA PRO A 19 23.08 10.45 -43.01
C PRO A 19 24.27 9.54 -43.36
N PRO A 20 24.78 8.74 -42.42
CA PRO A 20 25.81 7.75 -42.73
C PRO A 20 25.23 6.66 -43.64
N THR A 21 25.68 6.67 -44.88
CA THR A 21 25.53 5.57 -45.82
C THR A 21 26.44 4.41 -45.40
N GLY A 22 25.83 3.23 -45.22
CA GLY A 22 26.53 1.97 -45.37
C GLY A 22 26.96 1.29 -44.07
N ARG A 23 26.16 0.30 -43.65
CA ARG A 23 26.58 -1.11 -43.56
C ARG A 23 25.36 -1.99 -43.31
N ALA A 24 25.00 -2.76 -44.32
CA ALA A 24 23.99 -3.81 -44.24
C ALA A 24 24.47 -4.90 -43.25
N LEU A 25 24.03 -4.80 -42.00
CA LEU A 25 24.21 -5.85 -41.02
C LEU A 25 23.13 -6.91 -41.26
N ARG A 26 23.54 -8.00 -41.90
CA ARG A 26 22.73 -9.22 -42.08
C ARG A 26 22.37 -9.79 -40.71
N TRP A 27 21.16 -9.52 -40.23
CA TRP A 27 20.56 -10.22 -39.12
C TRP A 27 20.22 -11.65 -39.56
N ARG A 28 21.05 -12.61 -39.16
CA ARG A 28 20.64 -14.01 -39.10
C ARG A 28 19.73 -14.18 -37.90
N VAL A 29 18.43 -14.23 -38.15
CA VAL A 29 17.44 -14.68 -37.17
C VAL A 29 17.71 -16.15 -36.91
N ALA A 30 18.33 -16.46 -35.77
CA ALA A 30 18.35 -17.80 -35.23
C ALA A 30 16.99 -18.05 -34.57
N LEU A 31 16.11 -18.75 -35.30
CA LEU A 31 14.94 -19.44 -34.74
C LEU A 31 15.45 -20.49 -33.74
N VAL A 32 15.48 -20.14 -32.46
CA VAL A 32 15.59 -21.12 -31.39
C VAL A 32 14.17 -21.62 -31.13
N ALA A 33 13.84 -22.75 -31.75
CA ALA A 33 12.68 -23.54 -31.40
C ALA A 33 12.89 -24.12 -29.99
N SER A 34 12.33 -23.48 -28.98
CA SER A 34 12.24 -24.02 -27.62
C SER A 34 11.22 -25.17 -27.63
N ALA A 35 11.76 -26.39 -27.62
CA ALA A 35 11.01 -27.62 -27.48
C ALA A 35 10.22 -27.63 -26.16
N LEU A 36 8.93 -27.87 -26.29
CA LEU A 36 7.98 -28.19 -25.24
C LEU A 36 8.50 -29.34 -24.36
N SER A 37 8.88 -29.04 -23.12
CA SER A 37 8.92 -30.04 -22.06
C SER A 37 7.61 -29.96 -21.29
N GLY A 38 6.63 -30.74 -21.74
CA GLY A 38 5.40 -30.98 -21.01
C GLY A 38 5.71 -31.81 -19.76
N VAL A 39 5.70 -31.15 -18.59
CA VAL A 39 5.61 -31.85 -17.31
C VAL A 39 4.14 -31.80 -16.90
N VAL A 40 3.43 -32.89 -17.21
CA VAL A 40 2.09 -33.16 -16.69
C VAL A 40 2.24 -33.60 -15.23
N PHE A 41 1.93 -32.70 -14.30
CA PHE A 41 1.74 -33.08 -12.90
C PHE A 41 0.33 -33.63 -12.72
N LEU A 42 0.22 -34.96 -12.66
CA LEU A 42 -0.94 -35.65 -12.11
C LEU A 42 -0.94 -35.45 -10.58
N ALA A 43 -1.68 -34.43 -10.11
CA ALA A 43 -2.00 -34.32 -8.70
C ALA A 43 -3.12 -35.33 -8.37
N ALA A 44 -2.76 -36.43 -7.70
CA ALA A 44 -3.72 -37.36 -7.13
C ALA A 44 -4.47 -36.68 -5.98
N ALA A 45 -5.74 -36.35 -6.20
CA ALA A 45 -6.65 -35.91 -5.16
C ALA A 45 -7.01 -37.11 -4.26
N ALA A 46 -6.26 -37.28 -3.16
CA ALA A 46 -6.65 -38.17 -2.09
C ALA A 46 -7.84 -37.53 -1.34
N ALA A 47 -9.05 -37.93 -1.69
CA ALA A 47 -10.27 -37.59 -0.96
C ALA A 47 -10.26 -38.30 0.41
N ALA A 48 -9.75 -37.62 1.44
CA ALA A 48 -9.93 -38.04 2.82
C ALA A 48 -11.39 -37.79 3.23
N ARG A 49 -12.18 -38.88 3.28
CA ARG A 49 -13.50 -38.91 3.91
C ARG A 49 -13.35 -38.56 5.39
N GLN A 50 -13.90 -37.41 5.82
CA GLN A 50 -14.11 -37.14 7.23
C GLN A 50 -15.32 -37.95 7.74
N PRO A 51 -15.24 -38.56 8.94
CA PRO A 51 -16.39 -39.19 9.58
C PRO A 51 -17.39 -38.14 10.05
N ALA A 52 -18.66 -38.37 9.74
CA ALA A 52 -19.77 -37.59 10.26
C ALA A 52 -19.87 -37.79 11.78
N HIS A 53 -19.53 -36.76 12.57
CA HIS A 53 -19.88 -36.71 13.97
C HIS A 53 -21.33 -36.26 14.12
N HIS A 54 -22.21 -37.22 14.41
CA HIS A 54 -23.57 -36.94 14.86
C HIS A 54 -23.51 -36.22 16.22
N VAL A 55 -23.86 -34.94 16.22
CA VAL A 55 -24.12 -34.18 17.45
C VAL A 55 -25.51 -34.58 17.95
N ALA A 56 -25.56 -35.28 19.07
CA ALA A 56 -26.80 -35.57 19.79
C ALA A 56 -27.33 -34.26 20.41
N LEU A 57 -28.52 -33.84 19.97
CA LEU A 57 -29.29 -32.76 20.59
C LEU A 57 -29.86 -33.26 21.93
N ALA A 58 -29.45 -32.63 23.02
CA ALA A 58 -30.10 -32.82 24.32
C ALA A 58 -31.45 -32.09 24.35
N PRO A 59 -32.49 -32.65 24.98
CA PRO A 59 -33.80 -32.02 25.09
C PRO A 59 -33.74 -30.81 26.04
N LEU A 60 -34.19 -29.66 25.56
CA LEU A 60 -34.41 -28.45 26.35
C LEU A 60 -35.60 -28.69 27.30
N GLY A 61 -35.35 -28.60 28.61
CA GLY A 61 -36.40 -28.57 29.62
C GLY A 61 -37.18 -27.25 29.61
N PRO A 62 -38.41 -27.23 30.18
CA PRO A 62 -39.24 -26.04 30.21
C PRO A 62 -38.67 -24.97 31.13
N LEU A 63 -38.56 -23.74 30.61
CA LEU A 63 -38.18 -22.55 31.37
C LEU A 63 -39.33 -22.09 32.27
N PRO A 64 -39.07 -21.71 33.53
CA PRO A 64 -40.07 -21.13 34.41
C PRO A 64 -40.41 -19.69 34.01
N VAL A 65 -41.71 -19.41 33.95
CA VAL A 65 -42.32 -18.09 33.74
C VAL A 65 -42.65 -17.48 35.10
N ALA A 66 -42.04 -16.34 35.45
CA ALA A 66 -42.46 -15.34 36.44
C ALA A 66 -41.37 -14.24 36.49
N ALA A 67 -41.60 -12.93 36.61
CA ALA A 67 -42.75 -12.03 36.73
C ALA A 67 -42.23 -10.58 36.47
N PRO A 68 -43.11 -9.56 36.32
CA PRO A 68 -42.72 -8.24 35.84
C PRO A 68 -42.25 -7.31 36.98
N GLY A 69 -41.17 -6.59 36.73
CA GLY A 69 -40.64 -5.57 37.63
C GLY A 69 -39.92 -4.47 36.86
N LEU A 70 -40.69 -3.56 36.26
CA LEU A 70 -40.19 -2.31 35.69
C LEU A 70 -39.51 -1.48 36.79
N ARG A 71 -38.20 -1.23 36.65
CA ARG A 71 -37.55 -0.01 37.13
C ARG A 71 -36.72 0.57 36.01
N ALA A 72 -37.19 1.71 35.51
CA ALA A 72 -36.48 2.57 34.57
C ALA A 72 -35.18 3.05 35.22
N ALA A 73 -34.05 2.55 34.72
CA ALA A 73 -32.73 3.06 35.02
C ALA A 73 -31.97 3.18 33.69
N GLY A 74 -31.79 4.42 33.25
CA GLY A 74 -30.82 4.84 32.24
C GLY A 74 -30.97 4.19 30.87
N ALA A 75 -31.43 4.98 29.90
CA ALA A 75 -31.06 4.74 28.51
C ALA A 75 -29.53 4.81 28.40
N LEU A 76 -28.85 3.69 28.67
CA LEU A 76 -27.51 3.46 28.20
C LEU A 76 -27.62 3.49 26.68
N ASN A 77 -26.96 4.48 26.10
CA ASN A 77 -26.87 4.71 24.67
C ASN A 77 -26.19 3.49 24.03
N ALA A 78 -26.97 2.44 23.77
CA ALA A 78 -26.53 1.16 23.23
C ALA A 78 -26.33 1.22 21.71
N SER A 79 -25.97 2.39 21.18
CA SER A 79 -25.50 2.61 19.82
C SER A 79 -23.97 2.63 19.70
N ALA A 80 -23.23 2.53 20.81
CA ALA A 80 -21.76 2.48 20.79
C ALA A 80 -21.16 1.09 20.49
N ALA A 81 -21.99 0.07 20.22
CA ALA A 81 -21.56 -1.33 20.11
C ALA A 81 -21.33 -1.84 18.66
N VAL A 82 -21.34 -0.96 17.64
CA VAL A 82 -21.11 -1.38 16.24
C VAL A 82 -19.94 -0.64 15.55
N ASP A 83 -19.40 0.41 16.16
CA ASP A 83 -18.24 1.14 15.62
C ASP A 83 -16.88 0.57 16.07
N LEU A 84 -16.80 -0.70 16.45
CA LEU A 84 -15.50 -1.37 16.56
C LEU A 84 -14.91 -1.76 15.19
N ALA A 85 -15.64 -1.47 14.11
CA ALA A 85 -15.06 -1.27 12.78
C ALA A 85 -14.27 0.05 12.67
N ALA A 86 -14.51 1.04 13.56
CA ALA A 86 -14.04 2.43 13.43
C ALA A 86 -12.56 2.68 13.81
N GLY A 87 -11.73 1.64 13.78
CA GLY A 87 -10.31 1.73 14.09
C GLY A 87 -9.39 1.64 12.88
N TYR A 88 -9.91 1.45 11.68
CA TYR A 88 -9.08 1.28 10.47
C TYR A 88 -9.24 2.47 9.53
N THR A 89 -9.20 3.67 10.09
CA THR A 89 -9.41 4.92 9.33
C THR A 89 -8.09 5.61 9.08
N ARG A 90 -8.05 6.54 8.13
CA ARG A 90 -6.85 7.34 7.85
C ARG A 90 -6.56 8.32 8.99
N GLU A 91 -7.58 8.73 9.72
CA GLU A 91 -7.52 9.59 10.91
C GLU A 91 -7.04 8.83 12.15
N CYS A 92 -7.32 7.52 12.21
CA CYS A 92 -6.85 6.66 13.29
C CYS A 92 -6.81 5.20 12.87
N TRP A 93 -5.61 4.64 12.91
CA TRP A 93 -5.37 3.22 12.75
C TRP A 93 -5.18 2.60 14.14
N THR A 94 -5.99 1.65 14.58
CA THR A 94 -5.91 1.11 15.94
C THR A 94 -5.19 -0.21 16.00
N TYR A 95 -5.03 -0.92 14.89
CA TYR A 95 -4.37 -2.21 14.87
C TYR A 95 -2.85 -2.07 14.88
N THR A 96 -2.22 -2.60 15.92
CA THR A 96 -0.76 -2.54 16.14
C THR A 96 0.01 -3.68 15.46
N GLY A 97 -0.65 -4.48 14.64
CA GLY A 97 -0.10 -5.73 14.13
C GLY A 97 -0.26 -6.90 15.11
N GLY A 98 -0.07 -8.13 14.63
CA GLY A 98 -0.12 -9.38 15.43
C GLY A 98 -1.49 -9.82 15.95
N THR A 99 -1.60 -11.10 16.30
CA THR A 99 -2.82 -11.65 16.94
C THR A 99 -2.53 -12.00 18.40
N CYS A 100 -3.58 -12.05 19.22
CA CYS A 100 -3.49 -12.44 20.62
C CYS A 100 -4.39 -13.64 20.95
N ASN A 101 -4.50 -14.58 20.00
CA ASN A 101 -5.28 -15.80 20.19
C ASN A 101 -4.64 -16.76 21.20
N VAL A 102 -3.30 -16.81 21.21
CA VAL A 102 -2.51 -17.76 22.02
C VAL A 102 -1.53 -17.09 22.97
N GLN A 103 -1.18 -15.82 22.73
CA GLN A 103 -0.27 -15.03 23.55
C GLN A 103 -0.87 -13.64 23.75
N GLU A 104 -0.55 -13.00 24.85
CA GLU A 104 -0.93 -11.61 25.07
C GLU A 104 -0.21 -10.67 24.09
N CYS A 105 -0.76 -9.48 23.91
CA CYS A 105 -0.11 -8.44 23.14
C CYS A 105 1.23 -8.08 23.77
N LYS A 106 2.26 -7.88 22.94
CA LYS A 106 3.58 -7.51 23.42
C LYS A 106 3.50 -6.18 24.18
N ALA A 107 4.08 -6.13 25.38
CA ALA A 107 3.98 -4.97 26.28
C ALA A 107 4.41 -3.65 25.63
N TYR A 108 5.45 -3.67 24.78
CA TYR A 108 5.93 -2.48 24.08
C TYR A 108 4.86 -1.81 23.21
N ARG A 109 3.87 -2.57 22.71
CA ARG A 109 2.81 -2.05 21.85
C ARG A 109 1.77 -1.23 22.61
N LYS A 110 1.70 -1.37 23.94
CA LYS A 110 0.66 -0.75 24.79
C LYS A 110 -0.76 -1.03 24.27
N ALA A 111 -0.95 -2.19 23.64
CA ALA A 111 -2.19 -2.59 22.99
C ALA A 111 -3.03 -3.50 23.91
N VAL A 112 -4.33 -3.53 23.66
CA VAL A 112 -5.29 -4.41 24.31
C VAL A 112 -5.68 -5.54 23.35
N CYS A 113 -5.89 -6.73 23.90
CA CYS A 113 -6.36 -7.87 23.13
C CYS A 113 -7.87 -7.78 22.89
N THR A 114 -8.27 -7.45 21.67
CA THR A 114 -9.66 -7.20 21.30
C THR A 114 -10.17 -8.28 20.34
N ARG A 115 -11.40 -8.75 20.54
CA ARG A 115 -12.03 -9.73 19.65
C ARG A 115 -12.44 -9.05 18.34
N SER A 116 -11.98 -9.59 17.22
CA SER A 116 -12.36 -9.18 15.85
C SER A 116 -12.74 -10.42 15.05
N GLY A 117 -14.05 -10.64 14.91
CA GLY A 117 -14.61 -11.85 14.31
C GLY A 117 -14.20 -13.13 15.06
N VAL A 118 -13.59 -14.07 14.35
CA VAL A 118 -13.12 -15.37 14.90
C VAL A 118 -11.74 -15.29 15.54
N PHE A 119 -11.04 -14.15 15.42
CA PHE A 119 -9.70 -13.95 15.96
C PHE A 119 -9.69 -12.87 17.04
N LYS A 120 -8.60 -12.83 17.81
CA LYS A 120 -8.27 -11.71 18.68
C LYS A 120 -7.06 -10.97 18.13
N LEU A 121 -7.16 -9.65 18.03
CA LEU A 121 -6.13 -8.76 17.49
C LEU A 121 -5.59 -7.84 18.58
N CYS A 122 -4.34 -7.40 18.43
CA CYS A 122 -3.76 -6.38 19.29
C CYS A 122 -4.11 -4.99 18.78
N THR A 123 -5.07 -4.34 19.44
CA THR A 123 -5.57 -3.02 19.05
C THR A 123 -5.37 -2.00 20.16
N CYS A 124 -5.28 -0.74 19.80
CA CYS A 124 -5.29 0.35 20.76
C CYS A 124 -6.67 0.46 21.41
N GLY A 125 -6.71 0.38 22.75
CA GLY A 125 -7.94 0.63 23.50
C GLY A 125 -8.33 2.11 23.51
N SER A 126 -7.34 2.98 23.37
CA SER A 126 -7.49 4.43 23.15
C SER A 126 -6.34 4.92 22.28
N GLY A 127 -6.59 5.93 21.45
CA GLY A 127 -5.59 6.48 20.55
C GLY A 127 -5.31 5.60 19.32
N CYS A 128 -4.20 5.85 18.65
CA CYS A 128 -3.86 5.24 17.36
C CYS A 128 -2.49 4.56 17.40
N ALA A 129 -2.33 3.51 16.59
CA ALA A 129 -1.09 2.84 16.30
C ALA A 129 -0.15 3.77 15.54
N GLY A 130 1.07 3.89 16.04
CA GLY A 130 2.12 4.70 15.45
C GLY A 130 3.08 3.93 14.56
N ALA A 131 4.05 4.63 13.98
CA ALA A 131 5.08 4.10 13.09
C ALA A 131 5.85 2.92 13.72
N ASP A 132 6.06 2.98 15.04
CA ASP A 132 6.70 1.99 15.92
C ASP A 132 5.80 0.79 16.27
N THR A 133 4.58 0.74 15.71
CA THR A 133 3.55 -0.26 16.02
C THR A 133 3.08 -0.25 17.48
N ALA A 134 3.29 0.84 18.22
CA ALA A 134 2.75 1.03 19.56
C ALA A 134 1.53 1.96 19.55
N CYS A 135 0.72 1.92 20.60
CA CYS A 135 -0.39 2.82 20.79
C CYS A 135 0.07 4.17 21.34
N HIS A 136 -0.37 5.23 20.67
CA HIS A 136 -0.11 6.62 20.99
C HIS A 136 -1.45 7.34 21.22
N PRO A 137 -1.54 8.29 22.16
CA PRO A 137 -2.77 9.03 22.41
C PRO A 137 -3.17 9.95 21.23
N GLU A 138 -2.21 10.34 20.40
CA GLU A 138 -2.44 11.21 19.24
C GLU A 138 -3.14 10.50 18.08
N ARG A 139 -3.86 11.29 17.28
CA ARG A 139 -4.44 10.86 16.00
C ARG A 139 -3.45 11.07 14.86
N ASN A 140 -3.71 10.41 13.74
CA ASN A 140 -2.95 10.64 12.52
C ASN A 140 -3.14 12.08 12.06
N LYS A 141 -2.07 12.72 11.59
CA LYS A 141 -2.08 14.12 11.16
C LYS A 141 -2.15 14.20 9.64
N LEU A 142 -3.16 14.88 9.10
CA LEU A 142 -3.21 15.20 7.67
C LEU A 142 -2.02 16.10 7.29
N VAL A 143 -1.25 15.66 6.30
CA VAL A 143 -0.08 16.38 5.76
C VAL A 143 -0.44 17.06 4.45
N ALA A 144 -1.14 16.33 3.57
CA ALA A 144 -1.58 16.84 2.29
C ALA A 144 -2.85 16.10 1.85
N GLU A 145 -3.69 16.77 1.08
CA GLU A 145 -4.94 16.22 0.53
C GLU A 145 -5.10 16.60 -0.94
N ASP A 146 -5.93 15.82 -1.64
CA ASP A 146 -6.23 16.01 -3.06
C ASP A 146 -4.99 16.00 -3.99
N ILE A 147 -3.90 15.36 -3.56
CA ILE A 147 -2.61 15.40 -4.25
C ILE A 147 -2.55 14.39 -5.41
N PRO A 148 -2.18 14.82 -6.62
CA PRO A 148 -1.75 13.90 -7.67
C PRO A 148 -0.31 13.45 -7.45
N LEU A 149 -0.02 12.18 -7.74
CA LEU A 149 1.33 11.63 -7.74
C LEU A 149 1.71 11.34 -9.19
N GLU A 150 2.31 12.32 -9.88
CA GLU A 150 2.75 12.15 -11.26
C GLU A 150 4.08 11.38 -11.31
N SER A 151 4.25 10.42 -12.21
CA SER A 151 5.52 9.71 -12.37
C SER A 151 6.63 10.66 -12.81
N ALA A 152 7.76 10.64 -12.11
CA ALA A 152 8.93 11.41 -12.51
C ALA A 152 9.46 10.95 -13.88
N TYR A 153 9.51 9.63 -14.07
CA TYR A 153 10.00 8.98 -15.30
C TYR A 153 9.02 9.04 -16.49
N TYR A 154 7.70 9.01 -16.25
CA TYR A 154 6.67 9.08 -17.29
C TYR A 154 5.80 10.35 -17.14
N PRO A 155 6.26 11.52 -17.62
CA PRO A 155 5.50 12.77 -17.49
C PRO A 155 4.08 12.66 -18.06
N GLY A 156 3.11 13.22 -17.32
CA GLY A 156 1.68 13.15 -17.62
C GLY A 156 1.02 11.82 -17.27
N TYR A 157 1.70 10.89 -16.61
CA TYR A 157 1.11 9.69 -16.02
C TYR A 157 1.05 9.81 -14.51
N TYR A 158 -0.12 9.54 -13.93
CA TYR A 158 -0.41 9.65 -12.52
C TYR A 158 -0.60 8.28 -11.90
N LEU A 159 -0.11 8.10 -10.67
CA LEU A 159 -0.49 6.98 -9.82
C LEU A 159 -2.02 6.97 -9.71
N ARG A 160 -2.63 5.80 -9.88
CA ARG A 160 -4.08 5.67 -9.93
C ARG A 160 -4.53 4.33 -9.37
N VAL A 161 -5.51 4.38 -8.46
CA VAL A 161 -6.19 3.18 -8.00
C VAL A 161 -7.16 2.65 -9.07
N PRO A 162 -7.28 1.33 -9.21
CA PRO A 162 -8.25 0.73 -10.12
C PRO A 162 -9.68 1.02 -9.64
N THR A 163 -10.59 1.34 -10.57
CA THR A 163 -12.01 1.61 -10.24
C THR A 163 -12.92 0.38 -10.36
N THR A 164 -12.34 -0.76 -10.74
CA THR A 164 -13.06 -2.01 -11.00
C THR A 164 -12.79 -3.03 -9.91
N ILE A 165 -13.86 -3.54 -9.31
CA ILE A 165 -13.92 -4.41 -8.11
C ILE A 165 -13.07 -5.71 -8.21
N GLY A 166 -12.56 -6.08 -9.39
CA GLY A 166 -11.73 -7.28 -9.60
C GLY A 166 -10.22 -7.07 -9.63
N PHE A 167 -9.75 -5.82 -9.65
CA PHE A 167 -8.33 -5.49 -9.69
C PHE A 167 -8.06 -4.49 -8.58
N SER A 168 -7.18 -4.81 -7.65
CA SER A 168 -6.74 -3.88 -6.60
C SER A 168 -5.33 -3.34 -6.82
N GLN A 169 -4.61 -3.83 -7.84
CA GLN A 169 -3.24 -3.38 -8.07
C GLN A 169 -3.23 -1.95 -8.64
N VAL A 170 -2.49 -1.07 -7.98
CA VAL A 170 -2.26 0.31 -8.41
C VAL A 170 -1.48 0.33 -9.72
N ARG A 171 -1.77 1.32 -10.56
CA ARG A 171 -1.11 1.53 -11.86
C ARG A 171 -0.81 3.00 -12.08
N VAL A 172 -0.04 3.29 -13.12
CA VAL A 172 0.01 4.65 -13.68
C VAL A 172 -0.99 4.80 -14.84
N SER A 173 -1.59 5.98 -14.98
CA SER A 173 -2.55 6.31 -16.04
C SER A 173 -2.46 7.79 -16.41
N ARG A 174 -2.82 8.16 -17.65
CA ARG A 174 -2.92 9.57 -18.06
C ARG A 174 -4.15 10.30 -17.51
N THR A 175 -5.08 9.57 -16.91
CA THR A 175 -6.35 10.11 -16.44
C THR A 175 -6.21 10.66 -15.03
N LEU A 176 -6.41 11.98 -14.89
CA LEU A 176 -6.40 12.71 -13.61
C LEU A 176 -7.84 12.96 -13.14
N ASP A 177 -8.39 12.04 -12.36
CA ASP A 177 -9.67 12.16 -11.65
C ASP A 177 -9.49 11.75 -10.18
N ASP A 178 -10.58 11.53 -9.44
CA ASP A 178 -10.53 11.22 -8.00
C ASP A 178 -9.81 9.89 -7.68
N ALA A 179 -9.72 8.95 -8.62
CA ALA A 179 -8.94 7.72 -8.45
C ALA A 179 -7.43 7.94 -8.62
N ALA A 180 -7.01 9.09 -9.13
CA ALA A 180 -5.61 9.50 -9.25
C ALA A 180 -5.19 10.53 -8.19
N ARG A 181 -6.04 10.79 -7.19
CA ARG A 181 -5.82 11.76 -6.13
C ARG A 181 -5.76 11.08 -4.78
N PHE A 182 -4.86 11.54 -3.93
CA PHE A 182 -4.54 10.92 -2.65
C PHE A 182 -4.53 11.92 -1.51
N SER A 183 -4.64 11.41 -0.30
CA SER A 183 -4.36 12.11 0.94
C SER A 183 -3.19 11.43 1.65
N LEU A 184 -2.29 12.23 2.20
CA LEU A 184 -1.14 11.77 2.96
C LEU A 184 -1.34 12.09 4.45
N TRP A 185 -1.30 11.06 5.28
CA TRP A 185 -1.54 11.17 6.72
C TRP A 185 -0.34 10.65 7.49
N ARG A 186 0.29 11.48 8.32
CA ARG A 186 1.40 11.06 9.18
C ARG A 186 0.88 10.31 10.40
N VAL A 187 1.37 9.10 10.64
CA VAL A 187 1.04 8.34 11.86
C VAL A 187 1.87 8.83 13.06
N PRO A 188 1.41 8.65 14.31
CA PRO A 188 2.17 9.01 15.50
C PRO A 188 3.50 8.26 15.63
N GLY A 189 4.44 8.81 16.40
CA GLY A 189 5.73 8.17 16.67
C GLY A 189 6.63 8.03 15.44
N GLU A 190 7.75 7.32 15.63
CA GLU A 190 8.77 7.05 14.62
C GLU A 190 9.27 5.62 14.79
N ALA A 191 9.56 4.93 13.69
CA ALA A 191 10.25 3.64 13.71
C ALA A 191 11.67 3.85 13.21
N ASP A 192 12.67 3.52 14.02
CA ASP A 192 14.08 3.69 13.66
C ASP A 192 14.44 5.14 13.27
N GLY A 193 13.78 6.13 13.88
CA GLY A 193 13.92 7.55 13.57
C GLY A 193 13.22 8.00 12.29
N VAL A 194 12.43 7.12 11.66
CA VAL A 194 11.70 7.40 10.42
C VAL A 194 10.21 7.60 10.71
N LYS A 195 9.68 8.74 10.24
CA LYS A 195 8.24 9.03 10.24
C LYS A 195 7.57 8.19 9.17
N ARG A 196 6.39 7.66 9.50
CA ARG A 196 5.58 6.88 8.54
C ARG A 196 4.25 7.53 8.24
N TYR A 197 3.66 7.09 7.13
CA TYR A 197 2.46 7.70 6.58
C TYR A 197 1.46 6.65 6.11
N LEU A 198 0.18 6.98 6.21
CA LEU A 198 -0.89 6.34 5.46
C LEU A 198 -1.14 7.14 4.20
N ILE A 199 -1.35 6.43 3.09
CA ILE A 199 -1.72 7.04 1.81
C ILE A 199 -3.11 6.52 1.46
N GLY A 200 -4.08 7.41 1.35
CA GLY A 200 -5.47 7.05 1.06
C GLY A 200 -5.94 7.63 -0.27
N PRO A 201 -6.52 6.83 -1.18
CA PRO A 201 -7.14 7.38 -2.38
C PRO A 201 -8.36 8.25 -2.02
N LYS A 202 -8.65 9.24 -2.85
CA LYS A 202 -9.84 10.09 -2.70
C LYS A 202 -11.11 9.36 -3.12
N GLU A 203 -11.05 8.59 -4.20
CA GLU A 203 -12.17 7.75 -4.71
C GLU A 203 -12.71 6.78 -3.65
N TYR A 204 -11.83 6.21 -2.82
CA TYR A 204 -12.18 5.24 -1.79
C TYR A 204 -11.70 5.72 -0.41
N PRO A 205 -12.47 6.60 0.28
CA PRO A 205 -12.03 7.24 1.52
C PRO A 205 -11.69 6.30 2.67
N ASP A 206 -12.27 5.10 2.66
CA ASP A 206 -12.06 4.07 3.68
C ASP A 206 -10.88 3.14 3.35
N TYR A 207 -10.24 3.32 2.20
CA TYR A 207 -9.15 2.48 1.72
C TYR A 207 -7.79 3.15 2.00
N VAL A 208 -6.75 2.32 2.03
CA VAL A 208 -5.37 2.78 2.07
C VAL A 208 -4.55 2.03 1.03
N LEU A 209 -3.46 2.65 0.57
CA LEU A 209 -2.46 1.95 -0.21
C LEU A 209 -1.72 0.97 0.69
N GLN A 210 -1.47 -0.21 0.15
CA GLN A 210 -0.82 -1.30 0.84
C GLN A 210 0.19 -2.02 -0.08
N MET A 211 1.31 -2.45 0.49
CA MET A 211 2.19 -3.44 -0.12
C MET A 211 1.65 -4.87 0.08
N ALA A 212 1.52 -5.64 -0.99
CA ALA A 212 0.99 -7.01 -0.94
C ALA A 212 1.83 -7.95 -1.80
N LEU A 213 1.80 -9.25 -1.49
CA LEU A 213 2.48 -10.26 -2.30
C LEU A 213 1.79 -10.42 -3.67
N THR A 214 2.57 -10.63 -4.73
CA THR A 214 2.04 -10.82 -6.11
C THR A 214 1.54 -12.23 -6.38
N ASN A 215 1.82 -13.19 -5.48
CA ASN A 215 1.66 -14.63 -5.71
C ASN A 215 2.38 -15.14 -6.98
N GLN A 216 3.32 -14.37 -7.53
CA GLN A 216 4.11 -14.74 -8.69
C GLN A 216 5.41 -15.41 -8.24
N LEU A 217 5.78 -16.51 -8.90
CA LEU A 217 7.02 -17.27 -8.61
C LEU A 217 8.28 -16.57 -9.12
N VAL A 218 8.15 -15.71 -10.13
CA VAL A 218 9.26 -15.02 -10.80
C VAL A 218 8.88 -13.55 -10.99
N GLY A 219 9.82 -12.64 -10.75
CA GLY A 219 9.62 -11.19 -10.87
C GLY A 219 9.48 -10.50 -9.52
N SER A 220 8.79 -9.36 -9.50
CA SER A 220 8.57 -8.59 -8.27
C SER A 220 7.64 -9.36 -7.34
N SER A 221 8.16 -9.77 -6.17
CA SER A 221 7.39 -10.52 -5.17
C SER A 221 6.29 -9.70 -4.50
N TYR A 222 6.34 -8.38 -4.63
CA TYR A 222 5.38 -7.46 -4.02
C TYR A 222 4.83 -6.47 -5.05
N LYS A 223 3.58 -6.06 -4.82
CA LYS A 223 2.81 -5.08 -5.58
C LYS A 223 2.18 -4.06 -4.64
N VAL A 224 1.92 -2.88 -5.18
CA VAL A 224 1.12 -1.86 -4.48
C VAL A 224 -0.34 -2.06 -4.85
N MET A 225 -1.20 -2.15 -3.86
CA MET A 225 -2.64 -2.25 -4.04
C MET A 225 -3.39 -1.23 -3.20
N ASP A 226 -4.61 -0.89 -3.60
CA ASP A 226 -5.57 -0.30 -2.68
C ASP A 226 -6.28 -1.42 -1.90
N SER A 227 -6.41 -1.25 -0.59
CA SER A 227 -7.07 -2.23 0.25
C SER A 227 -8.03 -1.57 1.24
N ASP A 228 -9.18 -2.21 1.41
CA ASP A 228 -10.06 -1.97 2.54
C ASP A 228 -9.39 -2.62 3.77
N PRO A 229 -8.95 -1.83 4.75
CA PRO A 229 -8.24 -2.35 5.90
C PRO A 229 -9.12 -3.17 6.85
N SER A 230 -10.45 -3.03 6.76
CA SER A 230 -11.39 -3.90 7.47
C SER A 230 -11.40 -5.33 6.91
N SER A 231 -10.93 -5.51 5.67
CA SER A 231 -10.90 -6.79 4.96
C SER A 231 -9.67 -7.64 5.31
N TYR A 232 -9.40 -7.83 6.61
CA TYR A 232 -8.23 -8.55 7.14
C TYR A 232 -7.98 -9.93 6.48
N PHE A 233 -9.05 -10.60 6.03
CA PHE A 233 -9.01 -11.91 5.37
C PHE A 233 -9.38 -11.88 3.88
N SER A 234 -9.29 -10.72 3.24
CA SER A 234 -9.58 -10.65 1.81
C SER A 234 -8.64 -11.58 1.04
N PHE A 235 -9.23 -12.47 0.25
CA PHE A 235 -8.53 -13.43 -0.61
C PHE A 235 -7.56 -12.75 -1.61
N ASN A 236 -7.67 -11.42 -1.76
CA ASN A 236 -6.85 -10.63 -2.67
C ASN A 236 -5.47 -10.24 -2.09
N GLY A 237 -5.09 -10.76 -0.92
CA GLY A 237 -3.78 -10.52 -0.31
C GLY A 237 -3.68 -9.19 0.45
N GLY A 238 -4.83 -8.57 0.74
CA GLY A 238 -4.92 -7.42 1.65
C GLY A 238 -4.51 -7.81 3.07
N SER A 239 -3.94 -6.87 3.81
CA SER A 239 -3.51 -7.06 5.20
C SER A 239 -3.67 -5.75 5.93
N ALA A 240 -4.31 -5.75 7.09
CA ALA A 240 -4.33 -4.58 7.98
C ALA A 240 -2.99 -4.38 8.72
N ASN A 241 -1.98 -5.22 8.51
CA ASN A 241 -0.72 -5.13 9.25
C ASN A 241 -0.02 -3.79 8.97
N PRO A 242 0.28 -2.96 9.99
CA PRO A 242 0.96 -1.67 9.81
C PRO A 242 2.25 -1.77 8.99
N VAL A 243 2.98 -2.88 9.05
CA VAL A 243 4.21 -3.12 8.26
C VAL A 243 3.97 -2.92 6.75
N PHE A 244 2.76 -3.20 6.26
CA PHE A 244 2.44 -3.13 4.84
C PHE A 244 1.60 -1.91 4.45
N ASN A 245 1.09 -1.14 5.43
CA ASN A 245 0.22 0.02 5.18
C ASN A 245 0.89 1.33 5.58
N PHE A 246 1.89 1.29 6.46
CA PHE A 246 2.62 2.46 6.91
C PHE A 246 3.85 2.65 6.02
N TRP A 247 3.78 3.68 5.20
CA TRP A 247 4.76 4.00 4.17
C TRP A 247 5.84 4.92 4.72
N ASP A 248 7.07 4.64 4.34
CA ASP A 248 8.18 5.59 4.38
C ASP A 248 8.02 6.51 3.17
N VAL A 249 7.88 7.81 3.41
CA VAL A 249 7.68 8.83 2.37
C VAL A 249 8.72 9.93 2.57
N CYS A 250 9.59 10.10 1.58
CA CYS A 250 10.77 10.97 1.68
C CYS A 250 11.10 11.63 0.34
N LYS A 251 11.95 12.67 0.38
CA LYS A 251 12.44 13.40 -0.78
C LYS A 251 13.67 12.71 -1.38
N ALA A 252 13.68 12.52 -2.69
CA ALA A 252 14.85 12.12 -3.45
C ALA A 252 14.86 12.85 -4.79
N ASN A 253 15.99 13.46 -5.17
CA ASN A 253 16.18 14.12 -6.47
C ASN A 253 15.12 15.20 -6.81
N GLY A 254 14.56 15.89 -5.80
CA GLY A 254 13.48 16.87 -6.01
C GLY A 254 12.09 16.24 -6.25
N HIS A 255 11.96 14.94 -6.01
CA HIS A 255 10.74 14.15 -6.13
C HIS A 255 10.46 13.41 -4.82
N VAL A 256 9.28 12.78 -4.74
CA VAL A 256 8.89 11.93 -3.62
C VAL A 256 9.17 10.48 -3.94
N ARG A 257 9.74 9.74 -3.00
CA ARG A 257 9.76 8.27 -3.01
C ARG A 257 8.79 7.74 -1.96
N ILE A 258 8.12 6.65 -2.31
CA ILE A 258 7.13 5.98 -1.46
C ILE A 258 7.58 4.54 -1.30
N GLY A 259 7.80 4.08 -0.07
CA GLY A 259 8.26 2.72 0.19
C GLY A 259 7.68 2.12 1.46
N ALA A 260 7.78 0.81 1.60
CA ALA A 260 7.34 0.10 2.80
C ALA A 260 8.54 -0.58 3.46
N GLY A 261 8.68 -0.41 4.78
CA GLY A 261 9.72 -1.08 5.55
C GLY A 261 9.58 -2.60 5.49
N TYR A 262 10.64 -3.30 5.08
CA TYR A 262 10.70 -4.75 4.99
C TYR A 262 12.03 -5.26 5.53
N SER A 263 12.00 -5.82 6.74
CA SER A 263 13.22 -6.19 7.47
C SER A 263 14.13 -4.96 7.63
N SER A 264 15.39 -5.04 7.19
CA SER A 264 16.37 -3.96 7.22
C SER A 264 16.42 -3.11 5.94
N ASN A 265 15.45 -3.23 5.03
CA ASN A 265 15.42 -2.51 3.75
C ASN A 265 14.05 -1.87 3.51
N VAL A 266 13.98 -0.91 2.59
CA VAL A 266 12.73 -0.31 2.12
C VAL A 266 12.38 -0.87 0.74
N LEU A 267 11.14 -1.33 0.59
CA LEU A 267 10.56 -1.74 -0.69
C LEU A 267 9.91 -0.54 -1.35
N TRP A 268 10.53 0.01 -2.40
CA TRP A 268 10.04 1.21 -3.07
C TRP A 268 8.94 0.91 -4.08
N ALA A 269 7.86 1.68 -4.08
CA ALA A 269 6.82 1.64 -5.09
C ALA A 269 7.41 2.06 -6.44
N TYR A 270 7.35 1.17 -7.43
CA TYR A 270 8.09 1.27 -8.67
C TYR A 270 7.20 0.97 -9.87
N SER A 271 7.18 1.87 -10.84
CA SER A 271 6.41 1.72 -12.09
C SER A 271 7.11 0.73 -13.04
N HIS A 272 6.45 -0.38 -13.32
CA HIS A 272 6.99 -1.37 -14.25
C HIS A 272 6.65 -1.02 -15.71
N MET A 273 7.68 -0.98 -16.55
CA MET A 273 7.53 -0.70 -17.98
C MET A 273 6.71 -1.81 -18.67
N GLY A 274 5.78 -1.41 -19.54
CA GLY A 274 4.96 -2.32 -20.35
C GLY A 274 3.65 -2.76 -19.71
N THR A 275 3.62 -3.01 -18.39
CA THR A 275 2.37 -3.35 -17.68
C THR A 275 1.69 -2.12 -17.09
N TRP A 276 2.44 -1.04 -16.84
CA TRP A 276 1.98 0.17 -16.15
C TRP A 276 1.51 -0.08 -14.71
N LEU A 277 1.72 -1.27 -14.18
CA LEU A 277 1.38 -1.64 -12.82
C LEU A 277 2.51 -1.23 -11.87
N ILE A 278 2.15 -0.98 -10.62
CA ILE A 278 3.12 -0.64 -9.58
C ILE A 278 3.52 -1.89 -8.80
N TYR A 279 4.82 -2.13 -8.76
CA TYR A 279 5.45 -3.21 -8.03
C TYR A 279 6.40 -2.68 -6.98
N ALA A 280 6.89 -3.54 -6.08
CA ALA A 280 8.00 -3.17 -5.23
C ALA A 280 9.34 -3.35 -5.95
N TRP A 281 10.22 -2.39 -5.72
CA TRP A 281 11.65 -2.48 -5.98
C TRP A 281 12.40 -2.74 -4.67
N ASN A 282 13.23 -3.77 -4.63
CA ASN A 282 14.05 -4.16 -3.49
C ASN A 282 15.52 -3.77 -3.74
N PRO A 283 16.04 -2.72 -3.07
CA PRO A 283 17.41 -2.27 -3.28
C PRO A 283 18.48 -3.30 -2.91
N ALA A 284 18.19 -4.22 -2.00
CA ALA A 284 19.14 -5.27 -1.62
C ALA A 284 19.38 -6.29 -2.75
N ILE A 285 18.45 -6.41 -3.70
CA ILE A 285 18.56 -7.35 -4.84
C ILE A 285 18.98 -6.61 -6.11
N TRP A 286 18.41 -5.42 -6.36
CA TRP A 286 18.53 -4.74 -7.65
C TRP A 286 19.29 -3.40 -7.60
N GLY A 287 19.80 -3.00 -6.43
CA GLY A 287 20.46 -1.71 -6.23
C GLY A 287 19.47 -0.56 -6.09
N GLN A 288 19.96 0.69 -6.03
CA GLN A 288 19.09 1.86 -5.88
C GLN A 288 18.13 2.00 -7.07
N PRO A 289 16.83 2.27 -6.84
CA PRO A 289 15.90 2.50 -7.94
C PRO A 289 16.22 3.80 -8.67
N ASP A 290 15.87 3.83 -9.95
CA ASP A 290 15.85 5.03 -10.78
C ASP A 290 14.55 5.83 -10.59
N GLU A 291 14.34 6.84 -11.43
CA GLU A 291 13.18 7.75 -11.41
C GLU A 291 11.81 7.03 -11.56
N ARG A 292 11.77 5.73 -11.92
CA ARG A 292 10.52 4.96 -11.94
C ARG A 292 9.97 4.68 -10.55
N ALA A 293 10.75 4.90 -9.49
CA ALA A 293 10.30 4.90 -8.10
C ALA A 293 9.95 6.29 -7.55
N GLU A 294 10.01 7.33 -8.40
CA GLU A 294 9.89 8.72 -7.99
C GLU A 294 8.62 9.37 -8.54
N TRP A 295 8.05 10.26 -7.73
CA TRP A 295 6.77 10.91 -7.96
C TRP A 295 6.90 12.43 -7.81
N LYS A 296 6.46 13.17 -8.81
CA LYS A 296 6.29 14.62 -8.77
C LYS A 296 5.03 14.96 -7.99
N VAL A 297 5.15 15.96 -7.13
CA VAL A 297 4.10 16.53 -6.28
C VAL A 297 4.28 18.04 -6.22
N ASP A 298 3.30 18.75 -5.66
CA ASP A 298 3.43 20.16 -5.35
C ASP A 298 4.58 20.43 -4.38
N ALA A 299 5.28 21.55 -4.57
CA ALA A 299 6.45 21.91 -3.78
C ALA A 299 6.17 21.97 -2.26
N SER A 300 4.96 22.39 -1.86
CA SER A 300 4.53 22.42 -0.46
C SER A 300 4.49 21.03 0.19
N VAL A 301 4.12 19.99 -0.57
CA VAL A 301 4.15 18.61 -0.09
C VAL A 301 5.59 18.15 0.05
N LEU A 302 6.44 18.46 -0.93
CA LEU A 302 7.85 18.12 -0.90
C LEU A 302 8.53 18.75 0.33
N GLU A 303 8.34 20.04 0.58
CA GLU A 303 8.90 20.75 1.74
C GLU A 303 8.51 20.17 3.10
N ALA A 304 7.35 19.49 3.18
CA ALA A 304 6.88 18.85 4.41
C ALA A 304 7.54 17.49 4.71
N LEU A 305 8.31 16.94 3.77
CA LEU A 305 8.92 15.63 3.85
C LEU A 305 10.41 15.69 4.22
N ASP A 306 10.86 14.64 4.91
CA ASP A 306 12.28 14.43 5.23
C ASP A 306 13.02 13.89 3.99
N ASP A 307 14.36 13.99 3.97
CA ASP A 307 15.18 13.40 2.90
C ASP A 307 15.25 11.86 3.02
N CYS A 308 15.38 11.17 1.88
CA CYS A 308 15.86 9.79 1.82
C CYS A 308 17.40 9.77 1.92
#